data_AF-A0A8T7EM96-F1
#
_entry.id   AF-A0A8T7EM96-F1
#
_cell.length_a   1.000
_cell.length_b   1.000
_cell.length_c   1.000
_cell.angle_alpha   90.00
_cell.angle_beta   90.00
_cell.angle_gamma   90.00
#
_symmetry.space_group_name_H-M   'P 1'
#
loop_
_entity.id
_entity.type
_entity.pdbx_description
1 polymer ?
#
loop_
_entity_poly.entity_id
_entity_poly.type
_entity_poly.pdbx_seq_one_letter_code
_entity_poly.pdbx_strand_id
1 'polypeptide(L)'
;MIALLQGTIAVDGRDHVILLCGGVGYKVYGPPTVTGAVGEHLILHTSMVVREDPMTLYGFVTPAERDLFETLLTVSGVGPKVALSILSTLSGDALRNAIVADRPEILSRVPGIGKKTAQKILFGTQRQAGSRAGFRADHAVQRHQQRRHRHAGRVGLQHRRGPNRRSSPAA
;
A
#
# COMPACT_ATOMS: atom_id res chain seq x y z
N MET A 1 19.40 4.98 -2.83
CA MET A 1 18.07 4.57 -2.31
C MET A 1 17.00 5.30 -3.09
N ILE A 2 15.98 4.60 -3.59
CA ILE A 2 14.80 5.22 -4.20
C ILE A 2 13.75 5.33 -3.09
N ALA A 3 13.40 6.55 -2.66
CA ALA A 3 12.54 6.80 -1.50
C ALA A 3 11.09 7.17 -1.85
N LEU A 4 10.88 7.66 -3.07
CA LEU A 4 9.58 8.08 -3.59
C LEU A 4 9.55 7.83 -5.09
N LEU A 5 8.45 7.29 -5.59
CA LEU A 5 8.15 7.23 -7.02
C LEU A 5 6.83 7.94 -7.28
N GLN A 6 6.81 8.75 -8.33
CA GLN A 6 5.61 9.37 -8.87
C GLN A 6 5.57 9.09 -10.36
N GLY A 7 4.49 8.49 -10.83
CA GLY A 7 4.38 8.09 -12.23
C GLY A 7 2.98 7.66 -12.59
N THR A 8 2.86 7.03 -13.75
CA THR A 8 1.62 6.47 -14.26
C THR A 8 1.66 4.96 -14.17
N ILE A 9 0.56 4.33 -13.76
CA ILE A 9 0.45 2.86 -13.71
C ILE A 9 0.46 2.32 -15.14
N ALA A 10 1.51 1.59 -15.49
CA ALA A 10 1.62 0.88 -16.77
C ALA A 10 1.08 -0.55 -16.69
N VAL A 11 1.25 -1.19 -15.54
CA VAL A 11 0.72 -2.54 -15.24
C VAL A 11 0.25 -2.57 -13.79
N ASP A 12 -0.94 -3.15 -13.56
CA ASP A 12 -1.43 -3.51 -12.23
C ASP A 12 -1.47 -5.04 -12.12
N GLY A 13 -0.55 -5.59 -11.34
CA GLY A 13 -0.39 -7.02 -11.12
C GLY A 13 -1.02 -7.47 -9.79
N ARG A 14 -0.87 -8.75 -9.45
CA ARG A 14 -1.48 -9.30 -8.22
C ARG A 14 -0.82 -8.79 -6.94
N ASP A 15 0.49 -8.61 -6.96
CA ASP A 15 1.34 -8.29 -5.81
C ASP A 15 2.31 -7.12 -6.09
N HIS A 16 2.18 -6.50 -7.26
CA HIS A 16 3.06 -5.44 -7.73
C HIS A 16 2.35 -4.55 -8.74
N VAL A 17 2.86 -3.33 -8.88
CA VAL A 17 2.55 -2.43 -9.98
C VAL A 17 3.83 -2.13 -10.77
N ILE A 18 3.69 -1.77 -12.04
CA ILE A 18 4.77 -1.14 -12.81
C ILE A 18 4.43 0.33 -12.99
N LEU A 19 5.24 1.21 -12.40
CA LEU A 19 5.11 2.65 -12.56
C LEU A 19 6.05 3.15 -13.66
N LEU A 20 5.47 3.82 -14.65
CA LEU A 20 6.23 4.54 -15.67
C LEU A 20 6.60 5.93 -15.12
N CYS A 21 7.87 6.12 -14.83
CA CYS A 21 8.44 7.37 -14.32
C CYS A 21 9.50 7.86 -15.31
N GLY A 22 9.19 8.93 -16.06
CA GLY A 22 10.14 9.51 -17.02
C GLY A 22 10.61 8.54 -18.10
N GLY A 23 9.76 7.61 -18.53
CA GLY A 23 10.09 6.58 -19.54
C GLY A 23 10.68 5.29 -18.97
N VAL A 24 10.97 5.22 -17.67
CA VAL A 24 11.49 4.01 -17.00
C VAL A 24 10.37 3.30 -16.25
N GLY A 25 10.22 1.98 -16.48
CA GLY A 25 9.26 1.13 -15.79
C GLY A 25 9.82 0.55 -14.50
N TYR A 26 9.36 1.04 -13.35
CA TYR A 26 9.75 0.52 -12.03
C TYR A 26 8.74 -0.53 -11.57
N LYS A 27 9.20 -1.78 -11.42
CA LYS A 27 8.40 -2.83 -10.77
C LYS A 27 8.45 -2.63 -9.26
N VAL A 28 7.30 -2.38 -8.65
CA VAL A 28 7.17 -2.08 -7.22
C VAL A 28 6.20 -3.07 -6.59
N TYR A 29 6.70 -3.88 -5.66
CA TYR A 29 5.88 -4.80 -4.87
C TYR A 29 5.21 -4.05 -3.71
N GLY A 30 4.02 -4.46 -3.29
CA GLY A 30 3.34 -3.75 -2.22
C GLY A 30 2.19 -4.55 -1.61
N PRO A 31 1.61 -4.04 -0.50
CA PRO A 31 0.32 -4.55 -0.01
C PRO A 31 -0.80 -4.30 -1.03
N PRO A 32 -1.97 -4.94 -0.90
CA PRO A 32 -3.11 -4.77 -1.81
C PRO A 32 -3.63 -3.33 -1.95
N THR A 33 -3.21 -2.42 -1.06
CA THR A 33 -3.51 -0.99 -1.15
C THR A 33 -2.72 -0.29 -2.28
N VAL A 34 -1.67 -0.92 -2.80
CA VAL A 34 -0.86 -0.46 -3.94
C VAL A 34 -1.46 -1.03 -5.22
N THR A 35 -2.53 -0.41 -5.70
CA THR A 35 -3.29 -0.79 -6.90
C THR A 35 -3.91 0.47 -7.52
N GLY A 36 -4.36 0.39 -8.77
CA GLY A 36 -5.05 1.47 -9.46
C GLY A 36 -5.28 1.13 -10.93
N ALA A 37 -6.10 1.90 -11.63
CA ALA A 37 -6.34 1.62 -13.04
C ALA A 37 -5.10 1.95 -13.87
N VAL A 38 -4.82 1.13 -14.90
CA VAL A 38 -3.77 1.43 -15.88
C VAL A 38 -4.05 2.81 -16.51
N GLY A 39 -3.02 3.65 -16.56
CA GLY A 39 -3.13 5.04 -17.00
C GLY A 39 -3.35 6.05 -15.86
N GLU A 40 -3.64 5.61 -14.63
CA GLU A 40 -3.77 6.52 -13.48
C GLU A 40 -2.42 6.93 -12.91
N HIS A 41 -2.38 8.14 -12.34
CA HIS A 41 -1.23 8.62 -11.60
C HIS A 41 -1.21 8.07 -10.17
N LEU A 42 -0.04 7.59 -9.76
CA LEU A 42 0.19 7.04 -8.43
C LEU A 42 1.51 7.57 -7.86
N ILE A 43 1.50 7.83 -6.56
CA ILE A 43 2.67 8.21 -5.76
C ILE A 43 2.87 7.12 -4.72
N LEU A 44 4.08 6.56 -4.65
CA LEU A 44 4.46 5.53 -3.69
C LEU A 44 5.68 5.97 -2.91
N HIS A 45 5.60 5.84 -1.59
CA HIS A 45 6.75 5.83 -0.71
C HIS A 45 7.44 4.48 -0.82
N THR A 46 8.72 4.48 -1.15
CA THR A 46 9.42 3.23 -1.46
C THR A 46 10.50 2.90 -0.46
N SER A 47 10.68 1.61 -0.22
CA SER A 47 11.83 1.03 0.47
C SER A 47 12.53 0.06 -0.49
N MET A 48 13.83 0.27 -0.69
CA MET A 48 14.66 -0.55 -1.58
C MET A 48 15.44 -1.57 -0.76
N VAL A 49 15.19 -2.86 -1.00
CA VAL A 49 15.92 -3.95 -0.37
C VAL A 49 16.99 -4.45 -1.34
N VAL A 50 18.25 -4.30 -0.95
CA VAL A 50 19.41 -4.76 -1.72
C VAL A 50 19.90 -6.08 -1.12
N ARG A 51 20.01 -7.10 -1.95
CA ARG A 51 20.64 -8.40 -1.65
C ARG A 51 21.76 -8.65 -2.66
N GLU A 52 22.46 -9.77 -2.55
CA GLU A 52 23.53 -10.14 -3.49
C GLU A 52 23.05 -10.13 -4.95
N ASP A 53 21.82 -10.58 -5.21
CA ASP A 53 21.08 -10.42 -6.47
C ASP A 53 19.61 -10.87 -6.22
N PRO A 54 18.51 -10.11 -6.40
CA PRO A 54 18.32 -8.80 -7.04
C PRO A 54 18.05 -7.63 -6.07
N MET A 55 18.02 -6.40 -6.62
CA MET A 55 17.46 -5.21 -5.97
C MET A 55 15.93 -5.18 -6.12
N THR A 56 15.20 -5.11 -5.01
CA THR A 56 13.73 -5.11 -5.03
C THR A 56 13.16 -3.85 -4.43
N LEU A 57 12.20 -3.24 -5.12
CA LEU A 57 11.43 -2.10 -4.64
C LEU A 57 10.13 -2.56 -3.99
N TYR A 58 9.90 -2.05 -2.78
CA TYR A 58 8.64 -2.16 -2.07
C TYR A 58 8.01 -0.78 -1.96
N GLY A 59 6.72 -0.67 -2.26
CA GLY A 59 5.97 0.59 -2.29
C GLY A 59 4.82 0.60 -1.30
N PHE A 60 4.52 1.80 -0.81
CA PHE A 60 3.47 2.05 0.17
C PHE A 60 2.77 3.37 -0.15
N VAL A 61 1.47 3.44 0.12
CA VAL A 61 0.65 4.63 -0.15
C VAL A 61 0.99 5.74 0.85
N THR A 62 1.42 5.36 2.07
CA THR A 62 1.79 6.30 3.12
C THR A 62 3.25 6.11 3.56
N PRO A 63 3.92 7.18 4.05
CA PRO A 63 5.26 7.06 4.61
C PRO A 63 5.26 6.22 5.89
N ALA A 64 4.16 6.23 6.64
CA ALA A 64 4.04 5.47 7.88
C ALA A 64 4.01 3.95 7.64
N GLU A 65 3.37 3.49 6.57
CA GLU A 65 3.41 2.09 6.15
C GLU A 65 4.83 1.67 5.72
N ARG A 66 5.53 2.52 4.96
CA ARG A 66 6.95 2.29 4.62
C ARG A 66 7.81 2.19 5.88
N ASP A 67 7.64 3.10 6.84
CA ASP A 67 8.43 3.09 8.08
C ASP A 67 8.15 1.85 8.92
N LEU A 68 6.90 1.39 8.97
CA LEU A 68 6.55 0.12 9.60
C LEU A 68 7.22 -1.05 8.88
N PHE A 69 7.21 -1.07 7.55
CA PHE A 69 7.89 -2.10 6.77
C PHE A 69 9.39 -2.16 7.09
N GLU A 70 10.07 -1.02 7.06
CA GLU A 70 11.51 -0.93 7.38
C GLU A 70 11.79 -1.37 8.81
N THR A 71 10.94 -0.96 9.77
CA THR A 71 11.06 -1.41 11.17
C THR A 71 10.91 -2.92 11.27
N LEU A 72 9.95 -3.52 10.58
CA LEU A 72 9.76 -4.98 10.56
C LEU A 72 10.99 -5.70 10.02
N LEU A 73 11.66 -5.17 8.98
CA LEU A 73 12.87 -5.78 8.40
C LEU A 73 14.06 -5.86 9.36
N THR A 74 14.08 -5.02 10.39
CA THR A 74 15.15 -5.08 11.40
C THR A 74 14.99 -6.23 12.40
N VAL A 75 13.81 -6.85 12.45
CA VAL A 75 13.54 -7.96 13.37
C VAL A 75 14.19 -9.22 12.83
N SER A 76 15.04 -9.85 13.64
CA SER A 76 15.73 -11.08 13.27
C SER A 76 14.75 -12.18 12.82
N GLY A 77 14.91 -12.67 11.59
CA GLY A 77 14.06 -13.68 10.97
C GLY A 77 12.83 -13.12 10.24
N VAL A 78 12.66 -11.80 10.17
CA VAL A 78 11.61 -11.14 9.38
C VAL A 78 12.20 -10.61 8.08
N GLY A 79 11.86 -11.26 6.97
CA GLY A 79 12.22 -10.81 5.63
C GLY A 79 11.10 -9.99 4.96
N PRO A 80 11.36 -9.41 3.78
CA PRO A 80 10.39 -8.58 3.03
C PRO A 80 9.05 -9.25 2.76
N LYS A 81 9.05 -10.55 2.45
CA LYS A 81 7.81 -11.31 2.22
C LYS A 81 6.94 -11.39 3.47
N VAL A 82 7.55 -11.60 4.63
CA VAL A 82 6.84 -11.66 5.92
C VAL A 82 6.34 -10.26 6.30
N ALA A 83 7.20 -9.24 6.16
CA ALA A 83 6.81 -7.85 6.43
C ALA A 83 5.65 -7.38 5.55
N LEU A 84 5.67 -7.68 4.24
CA LEU A 84 4.53 -7.43 3.36
C LEU A 84 3.28 -8.21 3.78
N SER A 85 3.42 -9.47 4.16
CA SER A 85 2.27 -10.28 4.61
C SER A 85 1.60 -9.67 5.84
N ILE A 86 2.38 -9.09 6.76
CA ILE A 86 1.87 -8.37 7.94
C ILE A 86 1.06 -7.16 7.48
N LEU A 87 1.65 -6.29 6.66
CA LEU A 87 1.01 -5.06 6.19
C LEU A 87 -0.15 -5.30 5.20
N SER A 88 -0.24 -6.50 4.63
CA SER A 88 -1.37 -6.93 3.79
C SER A 88 -2.52 -7.52 4.61
N THR A 89 -2.26 -8.00 5.83
CA THR A 89 -3.24 -8.66 6.69
C THR A 89 -3.76 -7.71 7.79
N LEU A 90 -2.87 -6.88 8.33
CA LEU A 90 -3.15 -5.96 9.43
C LEU A 90 -2.93 -4.53 8.95
N SER A 91 -3.86 -3.63 9.31
CA SER A 91 -3.60 -2.20 9.15
C SER A 91 -2.43 -1.75 10.03
N GLY A 92 -1.81 -0.62 9.69
CA GLY A 92 -0.77 -0.01 10.53
C GLY A 92 -1.22 0.17 11.98
N ASP A 93 -2.47 0.63 12.19
CA ASP A 93 -3.07 0.79 13.52
C ASP A 93 -3.30 -0.54 14.24
N ALA A 94 -3.76 -1.58 13.54
CA ALA A 94 -3.96 -2.89 14.14
C ALA A 94 -2.62 -3.50 14.59
N LEU A 95 -1.57 -3.35 13.79
CA LEU A 95 -0.22 -3.76 14.14
C LEU A 95 0.31 -2.98 15.34
N ARG A 96 0.18 -1.64 15.32
CA ARG A 96 0.52 -0.74 16.44
C ARG A 96 -0.15 -1.19 17.75
N ASN A 97 -1.45 -1.40 17.70
CA ASN A 97 -2.24 -1.79 18.86
C ASN A 97 -1.85 -3.18 19.36
N ALA A 98 -1.57 -4.14 18.47
CA ALA A 98 -1.07 -5.46 18.86
C ALA A 98 0.28 -5.37 19.58
N ILE A 99 1.16 -4.46 19.14
CA ILE A 99 2.46 -4.21 19.74
C ILE A 99 2.34 -3.59 21.14
N VAL A 100 1.50 -2.56 21.28
CA VAL A 100 1.29 -1.85 22.55
C VAL A 100 0.56 -2.74 23.56
N ALA A 101 -0.41 -3.55 23.12
CA ALA A 101 -1.20 -4.41 23.98
C ALA A 101 -0.52 -5.76 24.31
N ASP A 102 0.71 -5.98 23.86
CA ASP A 102 1.48 -7.22 24.05
C ASP A 102 0.73 -8.48 23.57
N ARG A 103 0.07 -8.42 22.40
CA ARG A 103 -0.82 -9.48 21.86
C ARG A 103 -0.22 -10.22 20.65
N PRO A 104 0.73 -11.15 20.83
CA PRO A 104 1.37 -11.90 19.74
C PRO A 104 0.41 -12.82 18.96
N GLU A 105 -0.73 -13.17 19.54
CA GLU A 105 -1.79 -13.95 18.89
C GLU A 105 -2.41 -13.24 17.70
N ILE A 106 -2.41 -11.89 17.67
CA ILE A 106 -2.89 -11.11 16.52
C ILE A 106 -1.93 -11.29 15.34
N LEU A 107 -0.62 -11.23 15.59
CA LEU A 107 0.42 -11.46 14.59
C LEU A 107 0.44 -12.90 14.07
N SER A 108 0.07 -13.86 14.91
CA SER A 108 0.01 -15.28 14.54
C SER A 108 -1.10 -15.61 13.54
N ARG A 109 -2.03 -14.67 13.27
CA ARG A 109 -3.04 -14.80 12.20
C ARG A 109 -2.48 -14.56 10.81
N VAL A 110 -1.31 -13.93 10.71
CA VAL A 110 -0.66 -13.63 9.44
C VAL A 110 -0.05 -14.93 8.88
N PRO A 111 -0.33 -15.28 7.61
CA PRO A 111 0.25 -16.47 6.98
C PRO A 111 1.79 -16.45 7.06
N GLY A 112 2.37 -17.57 7.51
CA GLY A 112 3.83 -17.72 7.66
C GLY A 112 4.40 -17.14 8.96
N ILE A 113 3.57 -16.64 9.88
CA ILE A 113 4.01 -16.19 11.21
C ILE A 113 3.61 -17.20 12.28
N GLY A 114 4.60 -17.90 12.83
CA GLY A 114 4.42 -18.74 14.01
C GLY A 114 4.60 -17.96 15.33
N LYS A 115 4.23 -18.60 16.44
CA LYS A 115 4.29 -18.02 17.81
C LYS A 115 5.65 -17.38 18.16
N LYS A 116 6.76 -18.05 17.83
CA LYS A 116 8.11 -17.53 18.09
C LYS A 116 8.41 -16.26 17.30
N THR A 117 8.03 -16.23 16.01
CA THR A 117 8.24 -15.05 15.15
C THR A 117 7.36 -13.89 15.59
N ALA A 118 6.10 -14.16 15.96
CA ALA A 118 5.19 -13.16 16.51
C ALA A 118 5.77 -12.48 17.77
N GLN A 119 6.31 -13.27 18.70
CA GLN A 119 6.99 -12.74 19.89
C GLN A 119 8.21 -11.88 19.52
N LYS A 120 9.07 -12.36 18.61
CA LYS A 120 10.23 -11.58 18.14
C LYS A 120 9.84 -10.24 17.53
N ILE A 121 8.76 -10.20 16.74
CA ILE A 121 8.24 -8.96 16.14
C ILE A 121 7.81 -7.98 17.23
N LEU A 122 7.07 -8.46 18.23
CA LEU A 122 6.58 -7.68 19.35
C LEU A 122 7.75 -7.00 20.11
N PHE A 123 8.71 -7.79 20.56
CA PHE A 123 9.89 -7.30 21.28
C PHE A 123 10.81 -6.44 20.41
N GLY A 124 11.05 -6.84 19.16
CA GLY A 124 11.93 -6.12 18.25
C GLY A 124 11.41 -4.74 17.87
N THR A 125 10.09 -4.62 17.66
CA THR A 125 9.45 -3.36 17.27
C THR A 125 9.36 -2.38 18.44
N GLN A 126 9.05 -2.85 19.66
CA GLN A 126 9.04 -2.01 20.87
C GLN A 126 10.40 -1.34 21.13
N ARG A 127 11.51 -2.06 20.90
CA ARG A 127 12.86 -1.50 21.06
C ARG A 127 13.17 -0.37 20.08
N GLN A 128 12.50 -0.32 18.92
CA GLN A 128 12.71 0.73 17.91
C GLN A 128 11.69 1.86 17.98
N ALA A 129 10.49 1.60 18.50
CA ALA A 129 9.52 2.64 18.79
C ALA A 129 10.08 3.69 19.77
N GLY A 130 11.06 3.32 20.61
CA GLY A 130 11.81 4.24 21.46
C GLY A 130 12.88 5.08 20.75
N SER A 131 13.25 4.78 19.50
CA SER A 131 14.40 5.41 18.81
C SER A 131 14.05 6.22 17.56
N ARG A 132 12.83 6.13 16.99
CA ARG A 132 12.40 6.96 15.85
C ARG A 132 10.94 7.43 16.00
N ALA A 133 10.76 8.75 15.94
CA ALA A 133 9.48 9.49 16.06
C ALA A 133 8.48 9.29 14.89
N GLY A 134 8.34 8.08 14.35
CA GLY A 134 7.62 7.78 13.10
C GLY A 134 6.11 7.50 13.21
N PHE A 135 5.51 7.50 14.40
CA PHE A 135 4.13 7.03 14.59
C PHE A 135 3.03 8.12 14.46
N ARG A 136 3.35 9.39 14.19
CA ARG A 136 2.38 10.51 14.35
C ARG A 136 1.61 10.96 13.09
N ALA A 137 1.88 10.44 11.90
CA ALA A 137 1.40 11.06 10.64
C ALA A 137 0.05 10.55 10.08
N ASP A 138 -0.65 9.65 10.77
CA ASP A 138 -1.75 8.85 10.17
C ASP A 138 -3.07 9.61 9.87
N HIS A 139 -3.43 10.67 10.60
CA HIS A 139 -4.83 11.16 10.58
C HIS A 139 -5.24 12.10 9.42
N ALA A 140 -4.32 12.57 8.57
CA ALA A 140 -4.64 13.54 7.52
C ALA A 140 -4.95 12.91 6.15
N VAL A 141 -4.27 11.80 5.81
CA VAL A 141 -4.26 11.27 4.44
C VAL A 141 -5.51 10.44 4.12
N GLN A 142 -6.06 9.68 5.09
CA GLN A 142 -7.26 8.86 4.91
C GLN A 142 -8.52 9.67 4.51
N ARG A 143 -8.65 10.92 4.99
CA ARG A 143 -9.80 11.78 4.70
C ARG A 143 -9.82 12.30 3.26
N HIS A 144 -8.66 12.44 2.62
CA HIS A 144 -8.59 12.88 1.22
C HIS A 144 -8.98 11.77 0.24
N GLN A 145 -8.69 10.51 0.58
CA GLN A 145 -8.95 9.37 -0.28
C GLN A 145 -10.42 8.89 -0.28
N GLN A 146 -11.09 8.92 0.88
CA GLN A 146 -12.55 8.66 0.94
C GLN A 146 -13.36 9.66 0.10
N ARG A 147 -12.85 10.89 -0.09
CA ARG A 147 -13.46 11.90 -0.95
C ARG A 147 -13.24 11.63 -2.44
N ARG A 148 -12.11 11.02 -2.83
CA ARG A 148 -11.79 10.70 -4.23
C ARG A 148 -12.52 9.46 -4.75
N HIS A 149 -12.65 8.39 -3.97
CA HIS A 149 -13.41 7.20 -4.38
C HIS A 149 -14.92 7.47 -4.56
N ARG A 150 -15.50 8.42 -3.83
CA ARG A 150 -16.92 8.79 -4.01
C ARG A 150 -17.20 9.60 -5.28
N HIS A 151 -16.21 10.24 -5.89
CA HIS A 151 -16.39 11.03 -7.11
C HIS A 151 -16.25 10.23 -8.40
N ALA A 152 -15.46 9.14 -8.41
CA ALA A 152 -15.29 8.29 -9.59
C ALA A 152 -16.56 7.48 -9.96
N GLY A 153 -17.46 7.21 -9.00
CA GLY A 153 -18.68 6.43 -9.24
C GLY A 153 -19.86 7.22 -9.84
N ARG A 154 -19.75 8.54 -10.06
CA ARG A 154 -20.90 9.38 -10.47
C ARG A 154 -20.89 9.86 -11.91
N VAL A 155 -19.79 9.67 -12.65
CA VAL A 155 -19.62 10.24 -14.01
C VAL A 155 -20.06 9.25 -15.12
N GLY A 156 -20.42 8.00 -14.78
CA GLY A 156 -20.69 6.95 -15.76
C GLY A 156 -22.13 6.79 -16.30
N LEU A 157 -23.09 7.66 -15.96
CA LEU A 157 -24.51 7.44 -16.31
C LEU A 157 -25.21 8.54 -17.13
N GLN A 158 -24.48 9.52 -17.68
CA GLN A 158 -25.11 10.58 -18.48
C GLN A 158 -24.62 10.64 -19.93
N HIS A 159 -24.59 9.51 -20.63
CA HIS A 159 -24.49 9.54 -22.10
C HIS A 159 -25.19 8.35 -22.77
N ARG A 160 -26.53 8.30 -22.72
CA ARG A 160 -27.30 7.63 -23.78
C ARG A 160 -28.65 8.31 -24.01
N ARG A 161 -28.73 8.96 -25.18
CA ARG A 161 -29.88 9.17 -26.10
C ARG A 161 -30.13 10.64 -26.42
N GLY A 162 -29.61 11.03 -27.60
CA GLY A 162 -29.87 12.30 -28.27
C GLY A 162 -31.30 12.41 -28.82
N PRO A 163 -31.66 13.60 -29.34
CA PRO A 163 -33.04 14.02 -29.53
C PRO A 163 -33.64 13.48 -30.85
N ASN A 164 -34.78 12.82 -30.77
CA ASN A 164 -35.62 12.50 -31.92
C ASN A 164 -36.45 13.73 -32.30
N ARG A 165 -36.23 14.30 -33.48
CA ARG A 165 -37.02 15.40 -34.03
C ARG A 165 -37.42 15.10 -35.47
N ARG A 166 -38.74 15.20 -35.69
CA ARG A 166 -39.47 15.54 -36.92
C ARG A 166 -39.59 14.39 -37.93
N SER A 167 -40.72 14.17 -38.61
CA SER A 167 -41.96 14.94 -38.76
C SER A 167 -42.97 14.07 -39.52
N SER A 168 -44.24 14.20 -39.18
CA SER A 168 -45.40 13.85 -40.02
C SER A 168 -45.41 14.71 -41.30
N PRO A 169 -46.09 14.32 -42.38
CA PRO A 169 -47.45 14.86 -42.54
C PRO A 169 -48.48 13.93 -43.22
N ALA A 170 -49.73 14.36 -43.01
CA ALA A 170 -51.02 14.03 -43.62
C ALA A 170 -51.05 13.52 -45.07
N ALA A 171 -51.97 12.57 -45.31
CA ALA A 171 -53.06 12.67 -46.28
C ALA A 171 -54.22 11.79 -45.79
#